data_AF-A0A0M5JHZ6-F1
#
_entry.id   AF-A0A0M5JHZ6-F1
#
_cell.length_a   1.000
_cell.length_b   1.000
_cell.length_c   1.000
_cell.angle_alpha   90.00
_cell.angle_beta   90.00
_cell.angle_gamma   90.00
#
_symmetry.space_group_name_H-M   'P 1'
#
loop_
_entity.id
_entity.type
_entity.pdbx_description
1 polymer ?
#
loop_
_entity_poly.entity_id
_entity_poly.type
_entity_poly.pdbx_seq_one_letter_code
_entity_poly.pdbx_strand_id
1 'polypeptide(L)'
;MQRRDFLLMLAAATAAATGACSLTDDAAPTSKSSPSAPATPSQSPTPSPAPSPSPSPTPSHGPLWLQDGPPPLPGPQELDGVITELPEAVGNTVAITVDDGADSSVVDAYLDFAKDSGVRLTFFVTSSYPGWTDCKDKLTPLVESGQVQLGNHTVTHAGLTELDEAGIISEVGGCETFLNSTYGVTGAPFVRPPYGYRGERTDSVCAKLGYTTPTMWYGSFGDSGLLTEDVLLGEARKWLLAQHIVIGHANFPTVTHLYGQIIDILRERALLTATLDDVYFGPGHDRHV
;
A
#
# COMPACT_ATOMS: atom_id res chain seq x y z
N MET A 1 17.35 -31.57 -3.59
CA MET A 1 18.36 -31.25 -4.61
C MET A 1 18.50 -29.73 -4.68
N GLN A 2 19.71 -29.29 -4.40
CA GLN A 2 20.32 -27.96 -4.40
C GLN A 2 19.53 -26.76 -4.96
N ARG A 3 19.36 -25.72 -4.14
CA ARG A 3 19.26 -24.31 -4.56
C ARG A 3 20.34 -23.52 -3.81
N ARG A 4 21.54 -23.52 -4.38
CA ARG A 4 22.58 -22.51 -4.18
C ARG A 4 22.77 -21.80 -5.52
N ASP A 5 23.17 -20.54 -5.43
CA ASP A 5 23.50 -19.61 -6.51
C ASP A 5 22.24 -18.89 -7.03
N PHE A 6 22.15 -17.56 -6.96
CA PHE A 6 23.10 -16.65 -7.59
C PHE A 6 23.05 -15.25 -6.93
N LEU A 7 24.23 -14.74 -6.58
CA LEU A 7 24.49 -13.33 -6.25
C LEU A 7 25.22 -12.67 -7.43
N LEU A 8 25.10 -11.33 -7.49
CA LEU A 8 25.89 -10.33 -8.23
C LEU A 8 25.53 -10.07 -9.70
N MET A 9 25.31 -8.79 -10.04
CA MET A 9 26.31 -7.99 -10.75
C MET A 9 25.99 -6.47 -10.71
N LEU A 10 27.04 -5.68 -10.43
CA LEU A 10 27.07 -4.21 -10.46
C LEU A 10 27.84 -3.73 -11.71
N ALA A 11 27.25 -2.72 -12.36
CA ALA A 11 27.80 -1.65 -13.22
C ALA A 11 29.03 -1.87 -14.15
N ALA A 12 28.84 -1.49 -15.42
CA ALA A 12 29.83 -0.72 -16.19
C ALA A 12 29.11 0.16 -17.23
N ALA A 13 29.41 1.45 -17.21
CA ALA A 13 28.95 2.47 -18.16
C ALA A 13 29.98 2.65 -19.30
N THR A 14 29.53 3.02 -20.51
CA THR A 14 30.19 4.02 -21.38
C THR A 14 29.34 4.41 -22.61
N ALA A 15 28.94 5.69 -22.61
CA ALA A 15 28.91 6.73 -23.65
C ALA A 15 28.70 6.47 -25.17
N ALA A 16 27.78 7.31 -25.70
CA ALA A 16 27.82 8.15 -26.91
C ALA A 16 27.63 7.55 -28.32
N ALA A 17 26.61 8.03 -29.05
CA ALA A 17 26.78 8.98 -30.16
C ALA A 17 25.43 9.42 -30.76
N THR A 18 25.38 10.71 -31.11
CA THR A 18 24.32 11.50 -31.75
C THR A 18 24.16 11.21 -33.25
N GLY A 19 22.95 11.40 -33.79
CA GLY A 19 22.72 11.52 -35.24
C GLY A 19 21.33 12.09 -35.55
N ALA A 20 21.29 13.37 -35.93
CA ALA A 20 20.12 14.11 -36.41
C ALA A 20 20.03 14.11 -37.95
N CYS A 21 18.83 14.46 -38.48
CA CYS A 21 18.51 15.24 -39.70
C CYS A 21 17.10 14.79 -40.22
N SER A 22 16.03 15.59 -40.09
CA SER A 22 15.58 16.72 -40.97
C SER A 22 15.03 16.23 -42.32
N LEU A 23 13.70 16.25 -42.55
CA LEU A 23 12.84 17.31 -43.16
C LEU A 23 13.07 17.59 -44.65
N THR A 24 12.00 17.44 -45.46
CA THR A 24 11.47 18.34 -46.52
C THR A 24 10.34 17.59 -47.26
N ASP A 25 9.08 18.05 -47.23
CA ASP A 25 8.41 18.96 -48.17
C ASP A 25 8.48 18.51 -49.65
N ASP A 26 7.33 18.30 -50.31
CA ASP A 26 6.79 19.32 -51.23
C ASP A 26 5.42 18.99 -51.86
N ALA A 27 4.62 20.06 -51.98
CA ALA A 27 3.70 20.46 -53.05
C ALA A 27 2.75 19.48 -53.80
N ALA A 28 1.45 19.81 -53.71
CA ALA A 28 0.44 19.64 -54.77
C ALA A 28 0.71 20.63 -55.94
N PRO A 29 0.07 20.58 -57.15
CA PRO A 29 -1.35 20.99 -57.25
C PRO A 29 -2.19 20.51 -58.48
N THR A 30 -3.52 20.76 -58.35
CA THR A 30 -4.51 21.16 -59.38
C THR A 30 -4.95 20.22 -60.52
N SER A 31 -6.28 20.05 -60.69
CA SER A 31 -7.08 20.92 -61.58
C SER A 31 -8.56 20.48 -61.76
N LYS A 32 -9.46 21.50 -61.70
CA LYS A 32 -10.69 21.80 -62.51
C LYS A 32 -11.77 20.70 -62.68
N SER A 33 -13.09 20.93 -62.57
CA SER A 33 -13.94 22.02 -63.12
C SER A 33 -15.39 22.00 -62.58
N SER A 34 -16.02 23.19 -62.52
CA SER A 34 -17.46 23.52 -62.27
C SER A 34 -18.42 23.14 -63.44
N PRO A 35 -19.73 23.55 -63.48
CA PRO A 35 -20.79 23.76 -62.45
C PRO A 35 -22.15 23.11 -62.83
N SER A 36 -23.13 23.08 -61.91
CA SER A 36 -24.56 23.24 -62.27
C SER A 36 -25.42 23.69 -61.07
N ALA A 37 -26.53 24.35 -61.38
CA ALA A 37 -27.26 25.33 -60.56
C ALA A 37 -28.41 24.71 -59.70
N PRO A 38 -29.24 25.49 -58.96
CA PRO A 38 -29.59 25.19 -57.56
C PRO A 38 -30.99 24.59 -57.38
N ALA A 39 -31.15 23.79 -56.32
CA ALA A 39 -32.45 23.38 -55.79
C ALA A 39 -32.58 23.83 -54.33
N THR A 40 -33.62 24.60 -54.05
CA THR A 40 -34.06 25.06 -52.73
C THR A 40 -34.53 23.87 -51.88
N PRO A 41 -34.25 23.86 -50.56
CA PRO A 41 -35.20 23.23 -49.64
C PRO A 41 -35.52 24.06 -48.39
N SER A 42 -36.83 24.08 -48.13
CA SER A 42 -37.58 24.15 -46.87
C SER A 42 -36.81 24.37 -45.55
N GLN A 43 -37.23 25.40 -44.79
CA GLN A 43 -36.78 25.68 -43.44
C GLN A 43 -37.29 24.61 -42.45
N SER A 44 -36.37 24.00 -41.67
CA SER A 44 -36.68 23.24 -40.46
C SER A 44 -36.57 24.14 -39.22
N PRO A 45 -37.36 23.90 -38.15
CA PRO A 45 -37.30 24.71 -36.94
C PRO A 45 -36.02 24.43 -36.14
N THR A 46 -35.40 25.50 -35.65
CA THR A 46 -34.22 25.48 -34.78
C THR A 46 -34.57 24.86 -33.42
N PRO A 47 -33.81 23.87 -32.90
CA PRO A 47 -33.99 23.39 -31.53
C PRO A 47 -33.46 24.43 -30.54
N SER A 48 -34.24 24.71 -29.50
CA SER A 48 -33.85 25.55 -28.36
C SER A 48 -32.75 24.85 -27.54
N PRO A 49 -31.68 25.53 -27.13
CA PRO A 49 -30.61 24.90 -26.34
C PRO A 49 -31.15 24.52 -24.94
N ALA A 50 -30.94 23.26 -24.56
CA ALA A 50 -31.19 22.79 -23.20
C ALA A 50 -30.26 23.50 -22.20
N PRO A 51 -30.71 23.82 -20.97
CA PRO A 51 -29.86 24.42 -19.96
C PRO A 51 -28.72 23.46 -19.60
N SER A 52 -27.49 23.96 -19.67
CA SER A 52 -26.29 23.22 -19.27
C SER A 52 -26.30 22.98 -17.76
N PRO A 53 -25.99 21.77 -17.26
CA PRO A 53 -25.92 21.52 -15.83
C PRO A 53 -24.80 22.37 -15.21
N SER A 54 -25.14 23.13 -14.17
CA SER A 54 -24.15 23.82 -13.34
C SER A 54 -23.22 22.78 -12.71
N PRO A 55 -21.88 22.92 -12.84
CA PRO A 55 -20.96 22.00 -12.18
C PRO A 55 -21.12 22.12 -10.66
N SER A 56 -21.38 21.00 -10.00
CA SER A 56 -21.31 20.91 -8.54
C SER A 56 -19.86 21.14 -8.10
N PRO A 57 -19.57 21.97 -7.07
CA PRO A 57 -18.21 22.18 -6.62
C PRO A 57 -17.67 20.85 -6.06
N THR A 58 -16.72 20.24 -6.80
CA THR A 58 -15.91 19.14 -6.25
C THR A 58 -15.08 19.72 -5.10
N PRO A 59 -15.10 19.12 -3.90
CA PRO A 59 -14.17 19.52 -2.85
C PRO A 59 -12.75 19.42 -3.42
N SER A 60 -12.01 20.53 -3.40
CA SER A 60 -10.61 20.51 -3.82
C SER A 60 -9.79 19.90 -2.69
N HIS A 61 -9.72 18.57 -2.66
CA HIS A 61 -8.85 17.88 -1.72
C HIS A 61 -7.38 18.23 -1.98
N GLY A 62 -6.55 18.14 -0.93
CA GLY A 62 -5.12 18.48 -0.99
C GLY A 62 -4.32 17.57 -1.94
N PRO A 63 -3.07 17.94 -2.27
CA PRO A 63 -2.26 17.22 -3.25
C PRO A 63 -1.96 15.76 -2.87
N LEU A 64 -1.97 15.40 -1.58
CA LEU A 64 -1.78 14.03 -1.10
C LEU A 64 -3.07 13.21 -1.00
N TRP A 65 -4.24 13.82 -1.10
CA TRP A 65 -5.51 13.13 -0.83
C TRP A 65 -5.84 12.04 -1.86
N LEU A 66 -6.00 10.81 -1.40
CA LEU A 66 -6.31 9.63 -2.22
C LEU A 66 -7.77 9.20 -2.10
N GLN A 67 -8.27 9.00 -0.88
CA GLN A 67 -9.56 8.35 -0.65
C GLN A 67 -10.24 8.81 0.65
N ASP A 68 -11.57 8.75 0.67
CA ASP A 68 -12.37 8.92 1.89
C ASP A 68 -12.63 7.55 2.54
N GLY A 69 -12.06 7.30 3.72
CA GLY A 69 -12.36 6.11 4.50
C GLY A 69 -12.03 4.78 3.80
N PRO A 70 -12.62 3.66 4.25
CA PRO A 70 -12.41 2.33 3.66
C PRO A 70 -12.97 2.25 2.22
N PRO A 71 -12.29 1.52 1.32
CA PRO A 71 -12.77 1.36 -0.04
C PRO A 71 -14.07 0.55 -0.09
N PRO A 72 -14.90 0.71 -1.15
CA PRO A 72 -16.07 -0.12 -1.36
C PRO A 72 -15.64 -1.55 -1.72
N LEU A 73 -15.57 -2.41 -0.71
CA LEU A 73 -15.19 -3.81 -0.85
C LEU A 73 -16.43 -4.71 -0.93
N PRO A 74 -16.27 -5.95 -1.45
CA PRO A 74 -17.25 -7.00 -1.18
C PRO A 74 -17.41 -7.23 0.33
N GLY A 75 -18.36 -8.08 0.72
CA GLY A 75 -18.45 -8.52 2.11
C GLY A 75 -17.16 -9.18 2.63
N PRO A 76 -17.06 -9.46 3.94
CA PRO A 76 -15.87 -10.06 4.54
C PRO A 76 -15.37 -11.28 3.76
N GLN A 77 -14.07 -11.31 3.49
CA GLN A 77 -13.43 -12.42 2.80
C GLN A 77 -12.96 -13.49 3.79
N GLU A 78 -12.90 -14.74 3.34
CA GLU A 78 -12.43 -15.84 4.18
C GLU A 78 -10.93 -15.75 4.48
N LEU A 79 -10.56 -16.08 5.72
CA LEU A 79 -9.18 -16.25 6.14
C LEU A 79 -8.84 -17.74 6.17
N ASP A 80 -7.99 -18.19 5.25
CA ASP A 80 -7.44 -19.55 5.27
C ASP A 80 -5.91 -19.51 5.32
N GLY A 81 -5.36 -19.84 6.49
CA GLY A 81 -3.94 -20.04 6.69
C GLY A 81 -3.07 -18.80 6.42
N VAL A 82 -2.07 -18.97 5.56
CA VAL A 82 -1.04 -17.95 5.27
C VAL A 82 -1.53 -17.06 4.14
N ILE A 83 -1.44 -15.75 4.33
CA ILE A 83 -1.78 -14.78 3.27
C ILE A 83 -0.51 -14.12 2.73
N THR A 84 -0.39 -14.08 1.39
CA THR A 84 0.66 -13.35 0.66
C THR A 84 0.08 -12.23 -0.21
N GLU A 85 -1.20 -12.32 -0.54
CA GLU A 85 -1.95 -11.42 -1.41
C GLU A 85 -3.40 -11.29 -0.90
N LEU A 86 -4.10 -10.26 -1.36
CA LEU A 86 -5.52 -10.06 -1.09
C LEU A 86 -6.38 -10.90 -2.06
N PRO A 87 -7.61 -11.25 -1.70
CA PRO A 87 -8.50 -12.01 -2.58
C PRO A 87 -8.86 -11.27 -3.87
N GLU A 88 -9.01 -11.98 -4.99
CA GLU A 88 -9.33 -11.38 -6.30
C GLU A 88 -10.56 -10.45 -6.25
N ALA A 89 -11.54 -10.80 -5.42
CA ALA A 89 -12.79 -10.07 -5.25
C ALA A 89 -12.63 -8.62 -4.76
N VAL A 90 -11.48 -8.25 -4.16
CA VAL A 90 -11.23 -6.86 -3.71
C VAL A 90 -10.84 -5.91 -4.85
N GLY A 91 -10.68 -6.43 -6.08
CA GLY A 91 -10.46 -5.62 -7.28
C GLY A 91 -9.17 -4.80 -7.23
N ASN A 92 -9.27 -3.50 -7.46
CA ASN A 92 -8.17 -2.53 -7.52
C ASN A 92 -7.64 -2.09 -6.13
N THR A 93 -7.74 -2.96 -5.12
CA THR A 93 -7.31 -2.64 -3.76
C THR A 93 -5.91 -3.18 -3.50
N VAL A 94 -5.05 -2.41 -2.83
CA VAL A 94 -3.73 -2.82 -2.35
C VAL A 94 -3.67 -2.67 -0.83
N ALA A 95 -3.02 -3.61 -0.14
CA ALA A 95 -2.72 -3.48 1.28
C ALA A 95 -1.27 -3.02 1.45
N ILE A 96 -1.08 -1.79 1.93
CA ILE A 96 0.24 -1.29 2.30
C ILE A 96 0.44 -1.61 3.78
N THR A 97 1.42 -2.48 4.03
CA THR A 97 1.78 -2.95 5.36
C THR A 97 3.16 -2.42 5.73
N VAL A 98 3.38 -2.10 7.00
CA VAL A 98 4.65 -1.53 7.47
C VAL A 98 5.09 -2.24 8.74
N ASP A 99 6.31 -2.75 8.73
CA ASP A 99 6.88 -3.51 9.86
C ASP A 99 7.72 -2.63 10.78
N ASP A 100 8.09 -3.22 11.91
CA ASP A 100 9.08 -2.75 12.86
C ASP A 100 8.66 -1.59 13.74
N GLY A 101 9.06 -0.35 13.43
CA GLY A 101 8.90 0.84 14.29
C GLY A 101 10.17 1.32 15.00
N ALA A 102 11.35 0.98 14.47
CA ALA A 102 12.64 1.28 15.10
C ALA A 102 12.96 2.79 15.18
N ASP A 103 12.45 3.59 14.25
CA ASP A 103 12.66 5.04 14.21
C ASP A 103 11.35 5.80 14.39
N SER A 104 11.23 6.49 15.53
CA SER A 104 10.03 7.25 15.91
C SER A 104 9.69 8.38 14.92
N SER A 105 10.69 8.99 14.27
CA SER A 105 10.42 10.04 13.28
C SER A 105 9.82 9.48 11.99
N VAL A 106 10.18 8.26 11.62
CA VAL A 106 9.61 7.56 10.46
C VAL A 106 8.19 7.08 10.76
N VAL A 107 7.94 6.54 11.97
CA VAL A 107 6.58 6.24 12.43
C VAL A 107 5.73 7.51 12.37
N ASP A 108 6.18 8.61 12.97
CA ASP A 108 5.46 9.89 12.99
C ASP A 108 5.09 10.38 11.57
N ALA A 109 6.03 10.27 10.63
CA ALA A 109 5.83 10.65 9.23
C ALA A 109 4.80 9.75 8.52
N TYR A 110 4.76 8.44 8.79
CA TYR A 110 3.72 7.57 8.27
C TYR A 110 2.33 7.92 8.80
N LEU A 111 2.22 8.40 10.05
CA LEU A 111 0.94 8.83 10.62
C LEU A 111 0.43 10.10 9.95
N ASP A 112 1.31 11.07 9.66
CA ASP A 112 0.94 12.25 8.86
C ASP A 112 0.54 11.83 7.45
N PHE A 113 1.31 10.94 6.82
CA PHE A 113 0.99 10.41 5.50
C PHE A 113 -0.40 9.79 5.44
N ALA A 114 -0.73 8.88 6.38
CA ALA A 114 -2.05 8.28 6.45
C ALA A 114 -3.13 9.35 6.61
N LYS A 115 -2.99 10.23 7.60
CA LYS A 115 -3.98 11.27 7.91
C LYS A 115 -4.22 12.23 6.73
N ASP A 116 -3.17 12.71 6.08
CA ASP A 116 -3.27 13.75 5.04
C ASP A 116 -3.71 13.19 3.69
N SER A 117 -3.49 11.90 3.44
CA SER A 117 -3.86 11.25 2.19
C SER A 117 -5.14 10.43 2.26
N GLY A 118 -5.62 10.07 3.45
CA GLY A 118 -6.68 9.08 3.61
C GLY A 118 -6.23 7.65 3.32
N VAL A 119 -4.93 7.42 3.06
CA VAL A 119 -4.36 6.07 2.93
C VAL A 119 -4.59 5.28 4.21
N ARG A 120 -4.90 4.00 4.02
CA ARG A 120 -5.13 3.03 5.08
C ARG A 120 -3.94 2.09 5.15
N LEU A 121 -3.47 1.81 6.36
CA LEU A 121 -2.24 1.06 6.62
C LEU A 121 -2.48 -0.04 7.63
N THR A 122 -1.69 -1.11 7.52
CA THR A 122 -1.56 -2.10 8.60
C THR A 122 -0.11 -2.09 9.11
N PHE A 123 0.09 -1.75 10.38
CA PHE A 123 1.39 -1.83 11.05
C PHE A 123 1.57 -3.19 11.72
N PHE A 124 2.66 -3.88 11.42
CA PHE A 124 3.11 -5.04 12.20
C PHE A 124 4.11 -4.56 13.24
N VAL A 125 3.67 -4.52 14.50
CA VAL A 125 4.33 -3.85 15.61
C VAL A 125 5.40 -4.75 16.25
N THR A 126 6.66 -4.31 16.27
CA THR A 126 7.68 -4.86 17.16
C THR A 126 7.65 -4.10 18.48
N SER A 127 7.07 -4.69 19.52
CA SER A 127 6.64 -3.92 20.70
C SER A 127 7.77 -3.34 21.55
N SER A 128 9.01 -3.84 21.43
CA SER A 128 10.16 -3.24 22.12
C SER A 128 10.72 -1.98 21.44
N TYR A 129 10.30 -1.68 20.21
CA TYR A 129 10.80 -0.53 19.47
C TYR A 129 10.11 0.78 19.88
N PRO A 130 10.86 1.90 19.91
CA PRO A 130 10.42 3.12 20.58
C PRO A 130 9.27 3.83 19.86
N GLY A 131 9.17 3.71 18.52
CA GLY A 131 8.20 4.45 17.72
C GLY A 131 6.75 4.22 18.16
N TRP A 132 6.44 3.01 18.65
CA TRP A 132 5.10 2.67 19.15
C TRP A 132 4.77 3.21 20.53
N THR A 133 5.73 3.76 21.27
CA THR A 133 5.44 4.48 22.51
C THR A 133 5.55 5.98 22.27
N ASP A 134 6.57 6.41 21.53
CA ASP A 134 6.83 7.83 21.25
C ASP A 134 5.70 8.48 20.42
N CYS A 135 5.12 7.75 19.47
CA CYS A 135 4.06 8.26 18.58
C CYS A 135 2.65 7.88 19.03
N LYS A 136 2.49 7.30 20.23
CA LYS A 136 1.22 6.72 20.72
C LYS A 136 0.04 7.68 20.57
N ASP A 137 0.17 8.91 21.07
CA ASP A 137 -0.94 9.88 21.10
C ASP A 137 -1.41 10.27 19.69
N LYS A 138 -0.50 10.26 18.71
CA LYS A 138 -0.83 10.51 17.29
C LYS A 138 -1.41 9.27 16.61
N LEU A 139 -0.96 8.08 16.99
CA LEU A 139 -1.42 6.81 16.41
C LEU A 139 -2.81 6.40 16.93
N THR A 140 -3.09 6.58 18.23
CA THR A 140 -4.37 6.19 18.86
C THR A 140 -5.61 6.60 18.05
N PRO A 141 -5.82 7.87 17.63
CA PRO A 141 -7.01 8.23 16.85
C PRO A 141 -7.08 7.56 15.48
N LEU A 142 -5.94 7.25 14.85
CA LEU A 142 -5.90 6.52 13.58
C LEU A 142 -6.27 5.04 13.75
N VAL A 143 -5.92 4.46 14.89
CA VAL A 143 -6.35 3.10 15.29
C VAL A 143 -7.84 3.07 15.60
N GLU A 144 -8.34 4.00 16.41
CA GLU A 144 -9.77 4.10 16.78
C GLU A 144 -10.68 4.29 15.57
N SER A 145 -10.22 5.04 14.55
CA SER A 145 -10.96 5.21 13.29
C SER A 145 -10.89 3.99 12.36
N GLY A 146 -10.03 3.01 12.67
CA GLY A 146 -9.70 1.88 11.81
C GLY A 146 -8.91 2.25 10.55
N GLN A 147 -8.46 3.51 10.39
CA GLN A 147 -7.60 3.91 9.28
C GLN A 147 -6.23 3.22 9.34
N VAL A 148 -5.75 2.99 10.55
CA VAL A 148 -4.54 2.23 10.81
C VAL A 148 -4.89 1.00 11.62
N GLN A 149 -4.55 -0.18 11.11
CA GLN A 149 -4.66 -1.44 11.83
C GLN A 149 -3.33 -1.81 12.47
N LEU A 150 -3.36 -2.41 13.68
CA LEU A 150 -2.18 -2.99 14.32
C LEU A 150 -2.22 -4.52 14.26
N GLY A 151 -1.12 -5.13 13.83
CA GLY A 151 -0.83 -6.56 13.87
C GLY A 151 0.45 -6.84 14.66
N ASN A 152 0.77 -8.11 14.87
CA ASN A 152 1.86 -8.53 15.75
C ASN A 152 3.15 -8.84 14.98
N HIS A 153 4.25 -8.20 15.38
CA HIS A 153 5.60 -8.45 14.87
C HIS A 153 6.60 -8.77 15.98
N THR A 154 6.14 -9.52 17.00
CA THR A 154 6.91 -9.99 18.15
C THR A 154 7.37 -8.86 19.08
N VAL A 155 8.07 -9.21 20.18
CA VAL A 155 8.59 -8.21 21.11
C VAL A 155 9.91 -7.67 20.59
N THR A 156 10.86 -8.56 20.31
CA THR A 156 12.28 -8.22 20.10
C THR A 156 12.74 -8.40 18.65
N HIS A 157 11.83 -8.72 17.73
CA HIS A 157 12.13 -9.07 16.34
C HIS A 157 12.98 -10.36 16.22
N ALA A 158 12.85 -11.27 17.18
CA ALA A 158 13.52 -12.57 17.11
C ALA A 158 12.90 -13.47 16.04
N GLY A 159 13.74 -14.15 15.25
CA GLY A 159 13.29 -15.14 14.28
C GLY A 159 12.61 -16.33 14.99
N LEU A 160 11.29 -16.49 14.82
CA LEU A 160 10.51 -17.48 15.56
C LEU A 160 10.98 -18.93 15.35
N THR A 161 11.61 -19.22 14.21
CA THR A 161 12.19 -20.54 13.92
C THR A 161 13.39 -20.90 14.79
N GLU A 162 14.03 -19.92 15.42
CA GLU A 162 15.22 -20.09 16.26
C GLU A 162 14.88 -20.29 17.74
N LEU A 163 13.61 -20.07 18.12
CA LEU A 163 13.14 -20.14 19.50
C LEU A 163 12.58 -21.51 19.85
N ASP A 164 12.36 -21.81 21.13
CA ASP A 164 11.48 -22.90 21.55
C ASP A 164 10.03 -22.42 21.70
N GLU A 165 9.10 -23.30 22.07
CA GLU A 165 7.68 -22.93 22.23
C GLU A 165 7.49 -21.83 23.28
N ALA A 166 8.23 -21.89 24.40
CA ALA A 166 8.17 -20.86 25.43
C ALA A 166 8.68 -19.51 24.92
N GLY A 167 9.75 -19.49 24.13
CA GLY A 167 10.26 -18.29 23.47
C GLY A 167 9.25 -17.68 22.51
N ILE A 168 8.60 -18.49 21.66
CA ILE A 168 7.55 -18.00 20.75
C ILE A 168 6.37 -17.42 21.54
N ILE A 169 5.95 -18.08 22.62
CA ILE A 169 4.88 -17.58 23.50
C ILE A 169 5.26 -16.24 24.13
N SER A 170 6.51 -16.10 24.59
CA SER A 170 7.01 -14.85 25.15
C SER A 170 7.01 -13.72 24.12
N GLU A 171 7.47 -13.99 22.90
CA GLU A 171 7.56 -13.01 21.81
C GLU A 171 6.18 -12.58 21.29
N VAL A 172 5.31 -13.53 20.95
CA VAL A 172 4.00 -13.20 20.38
C VAL A 172 3.04 -12.70 21.47
N GLY A 173 3.00 -13.37 22.62
CA GLY A 173 2.13 -12.99 23.74
C GLY A 173 2.55 -11.69 24.43
N GLY A 174 3.86 -11.40 24.49
CA GLY A 174 4.37 -10.13 25.01
C GLY A 174 3.97 -8.96 24.13
N CYS A 175 4.03 -9.11 22.79
CA CYS A 175 3.56 -8.10 21.87
C CYS A 175 2.04 -7.90 21.95
N GLU A 176 1.24 -8.97 22.07
CA GLU A 176 -0.21 -8.85 22.31
C GLU A 176 -0.53 -8.09 23.60
N THR A 177 0.22 -8.37 24.67
CA THR A 177 0.06 -7.65 25.95
C THR A 177 0.36 -6.15 25.78
N PHE A 178 1.39 -5.80 25.00
CA PHE A 178 1.70 -4.42 24.67
C PHE A 178 0.57 -3.75 23.87
N LEU A 179 0.05 -4.40 22.82
CA LEU A 179 -1.06 -3.87 22.01
C LEU A 179 -2.30 -3.60 22.87
N ASN A 180 -2.67 -4.55 23.71
CA ASN A 180 -3.79 -4.40 24.64
C ASN A 180 -3.55 -3.25 25.63
N SER A 181 -2.44 -3.28 26.38
CA SER A 181 -2.20 -2.28 27.44
C SER A 181 -1.93 -0.87 26.93
N THR A 182 -1.42 -0.72 25.70
CA THR A 182 -1.02 0.59 25.14
C THR A 182 -2.13 1.18 24.27
N TYR A 183 -2.78 0.35 23.46
CA TYR A 183 -3.73 0.78 22.44
C TYR A 183 -5.16 0.27 22.69
N GLY A 184 -5.36 -0.60 23.69
CA GLY A 184 -6.67 -1.16 24.00
C GLY A 184 -7.23 -2.04 22.90
N VAL A 185 -6.38 -2.66 22.07
CA VAL A 185 -6.77 -3.50 20.93
C VAL A 185 -5.98 -4.81 20.89
N THR A 186 -6.54 -5.82 20.21
CA THR A 186 -5.81 -7.05 19.86
C THR A 186 -5.19 -6.98 18.46
N GLY A 187 -4.00 -7.58 18.29
CA GLY A 187 -3.39 -7.79 16.97
C GLY A 187 -3.89 -9.04 16.24
N ALA A 188 -4.60 -9.93 16.94
CA ALA A 188 -5.05 -11.21 16.39
C ALA A 188 -6.11 -11.02 15.26
N PRO A 189 -6.13 -11.86 14.22
CA PRO A 189 -5.34 -13.07 14.05
C PRO A 189 -4.01 -12.88 13.33
N PHE A 190 -3.64 -11.64 12.99
CA PHE A 190 -2.54 -11.35 12.08
C PHE A 190 -1.20 -11.27 12.81
N VAL A 191 -0.31 -12.19 12.47
CA VAL A 191 1.10 -12.16 12.88
C VAL A 191 1.98 -12.11 11.65
N ARG A 192 3.00 -11.26 11.66
CA ARG A 192 4.08 -11.32 10.67
C ARG A 192 5.31 -11.87 11.37
N PRO A 193 5.80 -13.07 11.02
CA PRO A 193 7.04 -13.59 11.59
C PRO A 193 8.24 -12.76 11.13
N PRO A 194 9.15 -12.31 12.02
CA PRO A 194 10.38 -11.61 11.64
C PRO A 194 11.15 -12.35 10.54
N TYR A 195 11.67 -11.59 9.58
CA TYR A 195 12.37 -12.09 8.38
C TYR A 195 11.52 -13.00 7.45
N GLY A 196 10.22 -13.15 7.73
CA GLY A 196 9.38 -14.16 7.10
C GLY A 196 9.72 -15.59 7.53
N TYR A 197 10.47 -15.77 8.61
CA TYR A 197 10.91 -17.09 9.07
C TYR A 197 9.80 -17.81 9.82
N ARG A 198 9.25 -18.84 9.18
CA ARG A 198 8.11 -19.62 9.68
C ARG A 198 8.18 -21.08 9.26
N GLY A 199 7.48 -21.93 10.00
CA GLY A 199 7.22 -23.32 9.66
C GLY A 199 6.09 -23.88 10.53
N GLU A 200 5.63 -25.09 10.23
CA GLU A 200 4.45 -25.70 10.88
C GLU A 200 4.46 -25.59 12.42
N ARG A 201 5.62 -25.80 13.05
CA ARG A 201 5.78 -25.65 14.50
C ARG A 201 5.54 -24.21 14.97
N THR A 202 6.13 -23.21 14.31
CA THR A 202 5.97 -21.81 14.72
C THR A 202 4.54 -21.35 14.52
N ASP A 203 3.92 -21.74 13.41
CA ASP A 203 2.53 -21.38 13.09
C ASP A 203 1.56 -22.01 14.10
N SER A 204 1.78 -23.28 14.45
CA SER A 204 0.97 -23.98 15.44
C SER A 204 1.03 -23.27 16.80
N VAL A 205 2.21 -22.84 17.25
CA VAL A 205 2.34 -22.12 18.51
C VAL A 205 1.68 -20.73 18.44
N CYS A 206 1.85 -19.99 17.34
CA CYS A 206 1.15 -18.71 17.15
C CYS A 206 -0.38 -18.89 17.17
N ALA A 207 -0.89 -19.92 16.50
CA ALA A 207 -2.32 -20.22 16.45
C ALA A 207 -2.90 -20.54 17.84
N LYS A 208 -2.15 -21.20 18.73
CA LYS A 208 -2.56 -21.42 20.14
C LYS A 208 -2.77 -20.10 20.90
N LEU A 209 -2.15 -19.01 20.45
CA LEU A 209 -2.26 -17.67 21.03
C LEU A 209 -3.31 -16.81 20.32
N GLY A 210 -4.09 -17.37 19.39
CA GLY A 210 -5.08 -16.65 18.59
C GLY A 210 -4.52 -16.04 17.29
N TYR A 211 -3.22 -16.15 17.05
CA TYR A 211 -2.56 -15.65 15.85
C TYR A 211 -2.54 -16.72 14.75
N THR A 212 -3.69 -16.92 14.13
CA THR A 212 -3.91 -17.99 13.15
C THR A 212 -3.51 -17.63 11.72
N THR A 213 -3.19 -16.37 11.45
CA THR A 213 -2.97 -15.87 10.09
C THR A 213 -1.55 -15.29 9.95
N PRO A 214 -0.55 -16.13 9.59
CA PRO A 214 0.75 -15.63 9.17
C PRO A 214 0.60 -14.74 7.94
N THR A 215 0.94 -13.47 8.07
CA THR A 215 0.82 -12.47 7.02
C THR A 215 2.18 -12.22 6.38
N MET A 216 2.34 -12.71 5.17
CA MET A 216 3.53 -12.50 4.34
C MET A 216 3.28 -11.28 3.43
N TRP A 217 4.02 -11.19 2.33
CA TRP A 217 3.87 -10.13 1.35
C TRP A 217 4.16 -10.66 -0.04
N TYR A 218 3.55 -10.02 -1.03
CA TYR A 218 3.80 -10.30 -2.45
C TYR A 218 4.93 -9.40 -2.97
N GLY A 219 4.94 -8.14 -2.55
CA GLY A 219 5.91 -7.13 -2.97
C GLY A 219 6.48 -6.35 -1.80
N SER A 220 7.57 -5.61 -2.02
CA SER A 220 8.27 -4.89 -0.96
C SER A 220 8.84 -3.58 -1.47
N PHE A 221 8.90 -2.54 -0.62
CA PHE A 221 9.68 -1.32 -0.89
C PHE A 221 11.19 -1.53 -0.75
N GLY A 222 11.62 -2.68 -0.21
CA GLY A 222 13.04 -3.04 -0.03
C GLY A 222 13.74 -2.26 1.09
N ASP A 223 13.00 -1.48 1.87
CA ASP A 223 13.44 -0.47 2.82
C ASP A 223 13.72 -0.99 4.23
N SER A 224 13.88 -2.32 4.41
CA SER A 224 14.37 -2.90 5.67
C SER A 224 15.82 -2.50 5.98
N GLY A 225 16.54 -1.98 4.98
CA GLY A 225 17.81 -1.28 5.10
C GLY A 225 17.74 0.10 4.45
N LEU A 226 18.76 0.94 4.70
CA LEU A 226 18.84 2.26 4.08
C LEU A 226 18.97 2.16 2.55
N LEU A 227 18.01 2.73 1.84
CA LEU A 227 17.98 2.83 0.38
C LEU A 227 18.09 4.27 -0.11
N THR A 228 18.48 4.44 -1.37
CA THR A 228 18.28 5.69 -2.10
C THR A 228 16.83 5.84 -2.56
N GLU A 229 16.36 7.08 -2.72
CA GLU A 229 15.00 7.39 -3.18
C GLU A 229 14.62 6.71 -4.51
N ASP A 230 15.53 6.72 -5.50
CA ASP A 230 15.27 6.09 -6.81
C ASP A 230 14.99 4.58 -6.72
N VAL A 231 15.69 3.88 -5.82
CA VAL A 231 15.52 2.44 -5.62
C VAL A 231 14.17 2.18 -4.95
N LEU A 232 13.86 2.89 -3.87
CA LEU A 232 12.57 2.73 -3.18
C LEU A 232 11.41 3.04 -4.13
N LEU A 233 11.49 4.15 -4.86
CA LEU A 233 10.46 4.54 -5.82
C LEU A 233 10.31 3.52 -6.96
N GLY A 234 11.43 2.92 -7.42
CA GLY A 234 11.43 1.83 -8.38
C GLY A 234 10.70 0.58 -7.86
N GLU A 235 10.95 0.19 -6.62
CA GLU A 235 10.25 -0.92 -5.96
C GLU A 235 8.76 -0.60 -5.72
N ALA A 236 8.43 0.63 -5.31
CA ALA A 236 7.03 1.07 -5.19
C ALA A 236 6.29 1.00 -6.54
N ARG A 237 6.91 1.50 -7.62
CA ARG A 237 6.39 1.37 -9.00
C ARG A 237 6.24 -0.09 -9.40
N LYS A 238 7.13 -0.98 -8.97
CA LYS A 238 7.06 -2.40 -9.32
C LYS A 238 5.92 -3.11 -8.58
N TRP A 239 5.72 -2.82 -7.29
CA TRP A 239 4.93 -3.68 -6.41
C TRP A 239 3.57 -3.15 -5.98
N LEU A 240 3.32 -1.84 -6.05
CA LEU A 240 1.99 -1.27 -5.77
C LEU A 240 1.03 -1.63 -6.90
N LEU A 241 0.47 -2.82 -6.84
CA LEU A 241 -0.45 -3.40 -7.81
C LEU A 241 -1.72 -3.87 -7.08
N ALA A 242 -2.80 -4.03 -7.85
CA ALA A 242 -4.05 -4.56 -7.34
C ALA A 242 -3.82 -5.93 -6.67
N GLN A 243 -4.50 -6.14 -5.55
CA GLN A 243 -4.50 -7.34 -4.72
C GLN A 243 -3.16 -7.66 -4.04
N HIS A 244 -2.14 -6.83 -4.19
CA HIS A 244 -0.88 -7.08 -3.49
C HIS A 244 -0.96 -6.70 -2.02
N ILE A 245 -0.35 -7.53 -1.17
CA ILE A 245 0.12 -7.11 0.16
C ILE A 245 1.56 -6.66 -0.02
N VAL A 246 1.82 -5.37 0.17
CA VAL A 246 3.14 -4.76 -0.01
C VAL A 246 3.72 -4.39 1.35
N ILE A 247 4.98 -4.77 1.60
CA ILE A 247 5.69 -4.46 2.84
C ILE A 247 6.64 -3.26 2.68
N GLY A 248 6.56 -2.31 3.60
CA GLY A 248 7.60 -1.31 3.91
C GLY A 248 8.06 -1.44 5.37
N HIS A 249 8.98 -0.57 5.82
CA HIS A 249 9.50 -0.62 7.19
C HIS A 249 9.64 0.78 7.79
N ALA A 250 9.22 0.94 9.05
CA ALA A 250 9.39 2.19 9.80
C ALA A 250 10.77 2.29 10.47
N ASN A 251 11.83 2.09 9.69
CA ASN A 251 13.21 2.00 10.16
C ASN A 251 14.13 3.10 9.61
N PHE A 252 13.92 3.52 8.37
CA PHE A 252 14.80 4.45 7.67
C PHE A 252 14.00 5.56 6.97
N PRO A 253 14.52 6.81 6.90
CA PRO A 253 13.72 7.97 6.51
C PRO A 253 13.43 8.07 5.01
N THR A 254 14.05 7.25 4.15
CA THR A 254 13.95 7.38 2.68
C THR A 254 12.50 7.42 2.19
N VAL A 255 11.60 6.62 2.77
CA VAL A 255 10.19 6.57 2.36
C VAL A 255 9.46 7.89 2.62
N THR A 256 9.87 8.64 3.65
CA THR A 256 9.22 9.87 4.10
C THR A 256 9.33 11.01 3.07
N HIS A 257 10.32 10.92 2.17
CA HIS A 257 10.52 11.88 1.09
C HIS A 257 9.71 11.57 -0.18
N LEU A 258 9.04 10.40 -0.21
CA LEU A 258 8.45 9.83 -1.42
C LEU A 258 6.92 9.69 -1.35
N TYR A 259 6.28 10.14 -0.27
CA TYR A 259 4.84 9.98 -0.10
C TYR A 259 4.01 10.59 -1.24
N GLY A 260 4.39 11.76 -1.77
CA GLY A 260 3.72 12.35 -2.93
C GLY A 260 3.78 11.44 -4.17
N GLN A 261 4.96 10.93 -4.48
CA GLN A 261 5.19 10.04 -5.62
C GLN A 261 4.51 8.68 -5.42
N ILE A 262 4.39 8.19 -4.18
CA ILE A 262 3.61 6.99 -3.85
C ILE A 262 2.12 7.23 -4.12
N ILE A 263 1.57 8.38 -3.73
CA ILE A 263 0.18 8.75 -4.07
C ILE A 263 -0.01 8.82 -5.58
N ASP A 264 0.95 9.39 -6.32
CA ASP A 264 0.88 9.46 -7.79
C ASP A 264 0.83 8.05 -8.41
N ILE A 265 1.63 7.10 -7.91
CA ILE A 265 1.56 5.69 -8.34
C ILE A 265 0.16 5.11 -8.12
N LEU A 266 -0.40 5.30 -6.92
CA LEU A 266 -1.71 4.77 -6.56
C LEU A 266 -2.80 5.36 -7.47
N ARG A 267 -2.79 6.68 -7.68
CA ARG A 267 -3.75 7.38 -8.56
C ARG A 267 -3.64 6.96 -10.02
N GLU A 268 -2.42 6.92 -10.56
CA GLU A 268 -2.18 6.50 -11.94
C GLU A 268 -2.71 5.09 -12.23
N ARG A 269 -2.72 4.23 -11.21
CA ARG A 269 -3.22 2.85 -11.30
C ARG A 269 -4.65 2.69 -10.82
N ALA A 270 -5.31 3.79 -10.43
CA ALA A 270 -6.61 3.79 -9.78
C ALA A 270 -6.68 2.81 -8.60
N LEU A 271 -5.61 2.71 -7.81
CA LEU A 271 -5.56 1.83 -6.64
C LEU A 271 -6.18 2.52 -5.43
N LEU A 272 -6.96 1.75 -4.68
CA LEU A 272 -7.41 2.10 -3.33
C LEU A 272 -6.59 1.32 -2.31
N THR A 273 -6.49 1.86 -1.10
CA THR A 273 -5.79 1.23 0.02
C THR A 273 -6.78 0.72 1.06
N ALA A 274 -6.48 -0.44 1.63
CA ALA A 274 -7.28 -1.07 2.67
C ALA A 274 -6.38 -1.63 3.77
N THR A 275 -6.89 -1.67 5.00
CA THR A 275 -6.34 -2.53 6.04
C THR A 275 -6.73 -3.98 5.77
N LEU A 276 -6.09 -4.92 6.45
CA LEU A 276 -6.50 -6.33 6.39
C LEU A 276 -7.90 -6.51 7.00
N ASP A 277 -8.28 -5.71 8.00
CA ASP A 277 -9.65 -5.77 8.55
C ASP A 277 -10.72 -5.38 7.56
N ASP A 278 -10.49 -4.29 6.81
CA ASP A 278 -11.45 -3.86 5.79
C ASP A 278 -11.77 -5.01 4.82
N VAL A 279 -10.75 -5.82 4.50
CA VAL A 279 -10.84 -6.95 3.56
C VAL A 279 -11.49 -8.19 4.20
N TYR A 280 -11.03 -8.61 5.38
CA TYR A 280 -11.38 -9.92 5.93
C TYR A 280 -12.49 -9.88 6.97
N PHE A 281 -12.76 -8.73 7.58
CA PHE A 281 -13.81 -8.58 8.60
C PHE A 281 -14.82 -7.47 8.26
N GLY A 282 -14.51 -6.65 7.27
CA GLY A 282 -15.32 -5.53 6.83
C GLY A 282 -14.99 -4.23 7.56
N PRO A 283 -15.45 -3.10 7.01
CA PRO A 283 -15.17 -1.78 7.57
C PRO A 283 -15.78 -1.63 8.96
N GLY A 284 -15.01 -1.04 9.89
CA GLY A 284 -15.46 -0.81 11.26
C GLY A 284 -15.44 -2.05 12.16
N HIS A 285 -14.72 -3.11 11.77
CA HIS A 285 -14.42 -4.22 12.67
C HIS A 285 -13.75 -3.72 13.95
N ASP A 286 -14.36 -4.01 15.09
CA ASP A 286 -13.88 -3.57 16.39
C ASP A 286 -12.84 -4.56 16.95
N ARG A 287 -11.63 -4.04 17.22
CA ARG A 287 -10.52 -4.79 17.81
C ARG A 287 -10.35 -4.54 19.31
N HIS A 288 -11.21 -3.71 19.92
CA HIS A 288 -11.07 -3.35 21.32
C HIS A 288 -11.25 -4.55 22.24
N VAL A 289 -10.46 -4.57 23.33
CA VAL A 289 -10.38 -5.66 24.31
C VAL A 289 -10.57 -5.17 25.74
#